data_AF-A0A0Q8Q6R7-F1
#
_entry.id   AF-A0A0Q8Q6R7-F1
#
_cell.length_a   1.000
_cell.length_b   1.000
_cell.length_c   1.000
_cell.angle_alpha   90.00
_cell.angle_beta   90.00
_cell.angle_gamma   90.00
#
_symmetry.space_group_name_H-M   'P 1'
#
loop_
_entity.id
_entity.type
_entity.pdbx_description
1 polymer ?
#
loop_
_entity_poly.entity_id
_entity_poly.type
_entity_poly.pdbx_seq_one_letter_code
_entity_poly.pdbx_strand_id
1 'polypeptide(L)'
;MTQPPPDQQPTQHAPQRPPVPPQQPQGQQWPVAQPPVAQPPNPYASGSGAPYQQQPPYGQPYGQQPYQPPFQQPPSSGGAGKAIAIIVAAIILVVLLFCGGIIALIFWIAGNVEDSVNEWDADRVGGRDNPITVEMGEAFEIDGVEYAEGWSVQPPADNYSGHSVTGLTATNEREDGSSKYVSLSFTFVAADDVEVAEISCYSDGSISNGNSEDLECRGYDEITATYDHIEVSAS
;
A
#
# COMPACT_ATOMS: atom_id res chain seq x y z
N MET A 1 -38.61 -41.29 64.15
CA MET A 1 -37.92 -41.04 62.87
C MET A 1 -37.06 -39.81 63.08
N THR A 2 -35.78 -40.01 63.34
CA THR A 2 -34.81 -38.96 63.71
C THR A 2 -34.06 -38.52 62.46
N GLN A 3 -34.11 -37.21 62.19
CA GLN A 3 -33.48 -36.53 61.07
C GLN A 3 -31.95 -36.56 61.22
N PRO A 4 -31.18 -36.91 60.17
CA PRO A 4 -29.72 -36.91 60.24
C PRO A 4 -29.17 -35.46 60.26
N PRO A 5 -28.00 -35.25 60.89
CA PRO A 5 -27.39 -33.92 60.98
C PRO A 5 -26.85 -33.44 59.63
N PRO A 6 -26.79 -32.13 59.39
CA PRO A 6 -26.30 -31.57 58.14
C PRO A 6 -24.78 -31.75 57.98
N ASP A 7 -24.37 -32.13 56.78
CA ASP A 7 -22.97 -32.28 56.38
C ASP A 7 -22.23 -30.93 56.47
N GLN A 8 -21.11 -30.93 57.19
CA GLN A 8 -20.22 -29.77 57.25
C GLN A 8 -19.43 -29.68 55.94
N GLN A 9 -19.67 -28.62 55.16
CA GLN A 9 -18.87 -28.31 53.98
C GLN A 9 -17.43 -27.96 54.37
N PRO A 10 -16.42 -28.42 53.61
CA PRO A 10 -15.04 -28.03 53.82
C PRO A 10 -14.86 -26.53 53.57
N THR A 11 -14.36 -25.82 54.58
CA THR A 11 -13.87 -24.45 54.44
C THR A 11 -12.71 -24.41 53.45
N GLN A 12 -12.96 -23.91 52.24
CA GLN A 12 -11.91 -23.60 51.27
C GLN A 12 -11.11 -22.40 51.78
N HIS A 13 -9.85 -22.64 52.14
CA HIS A 13 -8.89 -21.59 52.44
C HIS A 13 -8.53 -20.87 51.14
N ALA A 14 -8.98 -19.61 51.03
CA ALA A 14 -8.57 -18.74 49.93
C ALA A 14 -7.04 -18.54 49.95
N PRO A 15 -6.34 -18.59 48.81
CA PRO A 15 -4.92 -18.33 48.74
C PRO A 15 -4.62 -16.89 49.17
N GLN A 16 -3.73 -16.75 50.15
CA GLN A 16 -3.23 -15.46 50.59
C GLN A 16 -2.51 -14.76 49.42
N ARG A 17 -2.97 -13.57 49.05
CA ARG A 17 -2.28 -12.76 48.05
C ARG A 17 -0.90 -12.33 48.60
N PRO A 18 0.16 -12.39 47.80
CA PRO A 18 1.47 -11.88 48.21
C PRO A 18 1.42 -10.37 48.48
N PRO A 19 2.24 -9.87 49.41
CA PRO A 19 2.28 -8.46 49.76
C PRO A 19 2.72 -7.62 48.56
N VAL A 20 1.94 -6.56 48.29
CA VAL A 20 2.23 -5.57 47.23
C VAL A 20 3.55 -4.89 47.57
N PRO A 21 4.56 -4.90 46.68
CA PRO A 21 5.82 -4.21 46.91
C PRO A 21 5.59 -2.69 47.04
N PRO A 22 6.36 -2.00 47.90
CA PRO A 22 6.23 -0.56 48.08
C PRO A 22 6.51 0.16 46.77
N GLN A 23 5.54 0.96 46.31
CA GLN A 23 5.69 1.82 45.14
C GLN A 23 6.85 2.79 45.38
N GLN A 24 7.89 2.69 44.55
CA GLN A 24 8.96 3.67 44.54
C GLN A 24 8.42 5.00 44.02
N PRO A 25 8.80 6.15 44.62
CA PRO A 25 8.40 7.46 44.14
C PRO A 25 8.84 7.65 42.70
N GLN A 26 7.89 7.86 41.80
CA GLN A 26 8.16 8.22 40.41
C GLN A 26 8.99 9.51 40.40
N GLY A 27 10.26 9.37 40.04
CA GLY A 27 11.18 10.48 39.89
C GLY A 27 10.64 11.47 38.86
N GLN A 28 10.66 12.74 39.21
CA GLN A 28 10.34 13.84 38.32
C GLN A 28 11.24 13.77 37.09
N GLN A 29 10.66 13.44 35.94
CA GLN A 29 11.34 13.53 34.65
C GLN A 29 11.41 15.01 34.25
N TRP A 30 12.63 15.53 34.19
CA TRP A 30 12.90 16.84 33.63
C TRP A 30 12.67 16.83 32.11
N PRO A 31 12.06 17.88 31.53
CA PRO A 31 11.92 17.99 30.09
C PRO A 31 13.30 18.11 29.45
N VAL A 32 13.71 17.06 28.74
CA VAL A 32 14.92 17.08 27.91
C VAL A 32 14.64 17.99 26.72
N ALA A 33 15.37 19.10 26.63
CA ALA A 33 15.32 20.00 25.48
C ALA A 33 15.80 19.24 24.24
N GLN A 34 14.88 19.03 23.28
CA GLN A 34 15.22 18.48 21.97
C GLN A 34 16.13 19.47 21.22
N PRO A 35 17.27 19.03 20.66
CA PRO A 35 18.05 19.86 19.75
C PRO A 35 17.24 20.13 18.47
N PRO A 36 17.37 21.32 17.86
CA PRO A 36 16.64 21.67 16.65
C PRO A 36 17.04 20.73 15.51
N VAL A 37 16.07 19.96 15.02
CA VAL A 37 16.24 19.08 13.86
C VAL A 37 16.35 19.96 12.63
N ALA A 38 17.49 19.88 11.94
CA ALA A 38 17.70 20.56 10.68
C ALA A 38 16.73 20.00 9.63
N GLN A 39 15.83 20.84 9.12
CA GLN A 39 14.93 20.48 8.02
C GLN A 39 15.75 20.21 6.75
N PRO A 40 15.50 19.10 6.03
CA PRO A 40 16.04 18.90 4.71
C PRO A 40 15.45 19.95 3.72
N PRO A 41 16.25 20.45 2.77
CA PRO A 41 15.81 21.47 1.83
C PRO A 41 14.70 20.95 0.91
N ASN A 42 13.58 21.67 0.91
CA ASN A 42 12.40 21.40 0.11
C ASN A 42 12.65 21.79 -1.37
N PRO A 43 12.59 20.88 -2.37
CA PRO A 43 12.97 21.18 -3.75
C PRO A 43 11.88 21.82 -4.62
N TYR A 44 10.70 22.14 -4.09
CA TYR A 44 9.62 22.76 -4.86
C TYR A 44 9.20 24.12 -4.29
N ALA A 45 10.03 25.13 -4.51
CA ALA A 45 9.63 26.53 -4.41
C ALA A 45 9.24 27.05 -5.80
N SER A 46 7.98 26.88 -6.16
CA SER A 46 7.34 27.61 -7.25
C SER A 46 6.96 29.01 -6.74
N GLY A 47 7.39 30.07 -7.43
CA GLY A 47 6.70 31.35 -7.29
C GLY A 47 7.49 32.62 -7.60
N SER A 48 7.05 33.28 -8.67
CA SER A 48 6.97 34.73 -8.84
C SER A 48 8.22 35.53 -9.23
N GLY A 49 8.06 36.30 -10.32
CA GLY A 49 8.84 37.51 -10.56
C GLY A 49 9.39 37.63 -11.98
N ALA A 50 8.56 38.07 -12.94
CA ALA A 50 9.06 38.64 -14.19
C ALA A 50 8.48 40.06 -14.34
N PRO A 51 9.32 41.11 -14.28
CA PRO A 51 8.86 42.49 -14.31
C PRO A 51 8.54 42.96 -15.74
N TYR A 52 7.43 43.69 -15.84
CA TYR A 52 7.15 44.68 -16.89
C TYR A 52 8.37 45.57 -17.13
N GLN A 53 8.71 45.89 -18.41
CA GLN A 53 9.22 47.18 -18.93
C GLN A 53 9.16 47.18 -20.48
N GLN A 54 8.33 48.05 -21.08
CA GLN A 54 8.66 49.33 -21.76
C GLN A 54 8.91 49.24 -23.29
N GLN A 55 7.98 49.84 -24.06
CA GLN A 55 8.18 50.51 -25.37
C GLN A 55 9.19 51.66 -25.24
N PRO A 56 9.93 52.15 -26.28
CA PRO A 56 9.38 52.86 -27.47
C PRO A 56 10.28 52.74 -28.76
N PRO A 57 10.45 53.73 -29.69
CA PRO A 57 9.72 53.84 -30.97
C PRO A 57 10.59 54.13 -32.25
N TYR A 58 9.93 54.30 -33.40
CA TYR A 58 10.32 55.10 -34.61
C TYR A 58 11.44 54.67 -35.60
N GLY A 59 11.02 54.38 -36.84
CA GLY A 59 11.52 54.98 -38.11
C GLY A 59 12.74 54.35 -38.83
N GLN A 60 12.67 54.22 -40.18
CA GLN A 60 13.76 54.30 -41.22
C GLN A 60 13.33 53.64 -42.57
N PRO A 61 13.99 53.88 -43.74
CA PRO A 61 13.39 54.62 -44.87
C PRO A 61 13.45 53.91 -46.24
N TYR A 62 12.93 54.60 -47.27
CA TYR A 62 12.92 54.29 -48.70
C TYR A 62 14.27 53.83 -49.31
N GLY A 63 14.22 52.83 -50.19
CA GLY A 63 15.27 52.47 -51.15
C GLY A 63 14.73 51.68 -52.34
N GLN A 64 14.99 52.16 -53.56
CA GLN A 64 14.56 51.61 -54.86
C GLN A 64 15.48 50.49 -55.41
N GLN A 65 14.99 49.80 -56.47
CA GLN A 65 15.69 49.12 -57.60
C GLN A 65 15.46 47.59 -57.70
N PRO A 66 15.65 46.96 -58.89
CA PRO A 66 15.20 47.32 -60.23
C PRO A 66 14.40 46.17 -60.91
N TYR A 67 13.62 46.53 -61.91
CA TYR A 67 12.84 45.63 -62.77
C TYR A 67 13.73 44.63 -63.53
N GLN A 68 13.53 43.33 -63.29
CA GLN A 68 14.14 42.24 -64.07
C GLN A 68 13.13 41.64 -65.08
N PRO A 69 13.59 41.24 -66.29
CA PRO A 69 12.74 40.84 -67.40
C PRO A 69 12.04 39.49 -67.18
N PRO A 70 10.88 39.25 -67.82
CA PRO A 70 10.13 38.02 -67.67
C PRO A 70 10.84 36.87 -68.39
N PHE A 71 11.50 35.99 -67.62
CA PHE A 71 11.92 34.70 -68.14
C PHE A 71 10.72 33.76 -68.13
N GLN A 72 10.37 33.30 -69.32
CA GLN A 72 9.38 32.27 -69.61
C GLN A 72 9.68 31.04 -68.76
N GLN A 73 8.74 30.66 -67.88
CA GLN A 73 8.77 29.34 -67.25
C GLN A 73 8.64 28.29 -68.36
N PRO A 74 9.57 27.31 -68.45
CA PRO A 74 9.35 26.15 -69.29
C PRO A 74 8.06 25.44 -68.84
N PRO A 75 7.29 24.84 -69.75
CA PRO A 75 6.09 24.12 -69.40
C PRO A 75 6.43 23.06 -68.35
N SER A 76 5.69 23.11 -67.23
CA SER A 76 5.66 22.07 -66.19
C SER A 76 5.41 20.71 -66.86
N SER A 77 6.49 19.99 -67.14
CA SER A 77 6.43 18.66 -67.72
C SER A 77 6.05 17.68 -66.60
N GLY A 78 4.75 17.40 -66.49
CA GLY A 78 4.20 16.08 -66.15
C GLY A 78 4.82 15.30 -64.98
N GLY A 79 5.23 15.97 -63.89
CA GLY A 79 5.81 15.31 -62.71
C GLY A 79 4.89 15.23 -61.48
N ALA A 80 3.80 16.00 -61.45
CA ALA A 80 2.95 16.17 -60.27
C ALA A 80 2.28 14.86 -59.81
N GLY A 81 1.92 13.97 -60.76
CA GLY A 81 1.31 12.67 -60.43
C GLY A 81 2.24 11.72 -59.68
N LYS A 82 3.55 11.74 -59.98
CA LYS A 82 4.54 10.90 -59.30
C LYS A 82 4.87 11.41 -57.90
N ALA A 83 4.95 12.73 -57.72
CA ALA A 83 5.17 13.35 -56.41
C ALA A 83 3.99 13.07 -55.46
N ILE A 84 2.75 13.21 -55.95
CA ILE A 84 1.54 12.91 -55.16
C ILE A 84 1.48 11.42 -54.80
N ALA A 85 1.79 10.51 -55.73
CA ALA A 85 1.80 9.07 -55.44
C ALA A 85 2.82 8.69 -54.35
N ILE A 86 4.01 9.30 -54.34
CA ILE A 86 5.03 9.09 -53.31
C ILE A 86 4.55 9.60 -51.95
N ILE A 87 3.91 10.77 -51.90
CA ILE A 87 3.39 11.35 -50.64
C ILE A 87 2.26 10.47 -50.08
N VAL A 88 1.33 10.01 -50.92
CA VAL A 88 0.24 9.12 -50.48
C VAL A 88 0.79 7.78 -50.00
N ALA A 89 1.77 7.19 -50.69
CA ALA A 89 2.42 5.97 -50.24
C ALA A 89 3.14 6.14 -48.89
N ALA A 90 3.81 7.28 -48.68
CA ALA A 90 4.46 7.59 -47.41
C ALA A 90 3.46 7.74 -46.26
N ILE A 91 2.31 8.40 -46.48
CA ILE A 91 1.26 8.54 -45.48
C ILE A 91 0.66 7.17 -45.13
N ILE A 92 0.38 6.32 -46.11
CA ILE A 92 -0.14 4.96 -45.86
C ILE A 92 0.89 4.14 -45.07
N LEU A 93 2.18 4.24 -45.40
CA LEU A 93 3.24 3.56 -44.64
C LEU A 93 3.29 4.04 -43.19
N VAL A 94 3.19 5.35 -42.95
CA VAL A 94 3.17 5.92 -41.59
C VAL A 94 1.94 5.47 -40.83
N VAL A 95 0.75 5.47 -41.45
CA VAL A 95 -0.48 4.97 -40.82
C VAL A 95 -0.37 3.48 -40.51
N LEU A 96 0.18 2.66 -41.40
CA LEU A 96 0.41 1.24 -41.13
C LEU A 96 1.47 1.00 -40.05
N LEU A 97 2.50 1.85 -39.95
CA LEU A 97 3.49 1.79 -38.87
C LEU A 97 2.90 2.23 -37.53
N PHE A 98 2.04 3.25 -37.50
CA PHE A 98 1.38 3.68 -36.27
C PHE A 98 0.29 2.70 -35.83
N CYS A 99 -0.57 2.25 -36.75
CA CYS A 99 -1.62 1.28 -36.43
C CYS A 99 -1.03 -0.12 -36.17
N GLY A 100 -0.08 -0.57 -36.97
CA GLY A 100 0.62 -1.84 -36.78
C GLY A 100 1.55 -1.84 -35.58
N GLY A 101 2.23 -0.71 -35.31
CA GLY A 101 3.10 -0.54 -34.15
C GLY A 101 2.35 -0.56 -32.83
N ILE A 102 1.16 0.05 -32.75
CA ILE A 102 0.32 -0.01 -31.55
C ILE A 102 -0.17 -1.45 -31.30
N ILE A 103 -0.59 -2.17 -32.34
CA ILE A 103 -1.02 -3.57 -32.19
C ILE A 103 0.16 -4.44 -31.74
N ALA A 104 1.34 -4.29 -32.34
CA ALA A 104 2.55 -5.02 -31.93
C ALA A 104 2.97 -4.70 -30.49
N LEU A 105 2.85 -3.43 -30.06
CA LEU A 105 3.12 -3.00 -28.69
C LEU A 105 2.14 -3.65 -27.70
N ILE A 106 0.85 -3.73 -28.03
CA ILE A 106 -0.17 -4.38 -27.18
C ILE A 106 0.12 -5.88 -27.04
N PHE A 107 0.47 -6.58 -28.14
CA PHE A 107 0.85 -8.00 -28.07
C PHE A 107 2.15 -8.22 -27.28
N TRP A 108 3.12 -7.32 -27.40
CA TRP A 108 4.36 -7.40 -26.63
C TRP A 108 4.12 -7.13 -25.14
N ILE A 109 3.25 -6.20 -24.77
CA ILE A 109 2.86 -5.97 -23.37
C ILE A 109 2.09 -7.18 -22.84
N ALA A 110 1.10 -7.70 -23.58
CA ALA A 110 0.31 -8.85 -23.14
C ALA A 110 1.17 -10.09 -22.86
N GLY A 111 2.18 -10.38 -23.70
CA GLY A 111 3.09 -11.51 -23.49
C GLY A 111 4.09 -11.34 -22.33
N ASN A 112 4.28 -10.12 -21.80
CA ASN A 112 5.12 -9.87 -20.63
C ASN A 112 4.31 -9.74 -19.32
N VAL A 113 2.97 -9.71 -19.39
CA VAL A 113 2.11 -9.64 -18.20
C VAL A 113 1.84 -11.03 -17.61
N GLU A 114 1.97 -12.09 -18.42
CA GLU A 114 1.72 -13.46 -17.95
C GLU A 114 2.67 -13.88 -16.80
N ASP A 115 3.91 -13.38 -16.78
CA ASP A 115 4.87 -13.71 -15.72
C ASP A 115 4.60 -12.98 -14.38
N SER A 116 3.93 -11.82 -14.40
CA SER A 116 3.56 -11.10 -13.16
C SER A 116 2.22 -11.55 -12.58
N VAL A 117 1.39 -12.24 -13.36
CA VAL A 117 0.09 -12.78 -12.91
C VAL A 117 0.23 -14.20 -12.36
N ASN A 118 1.24 -14.97 -12.80
CA ASN A 118 1.47 -16.35 -12.36
C ASN A 118 1.99 -16.51 -10.92
N GLU A 119 2.34 -15.42 -10.22
CA GLU A 119 2.74 -15.49 -8.80
C GLU A 119 1.54 -15.37 -7.85
N TRP A 120 0.34 -15.11 -8.38
CA TRP A 120 -0.89 -15.10 -7.61
C TRP A 120 -1.50 -16.50 -7.60
N ASP A 121 -1.10 -17.29 -6.61
CA ASP A 121 -1.69 -18.59 -6.30
C ASP A 121 -2.98 -18.38 -5.48
N ALA A 122 -4.14 -18.47 -6.14
CA ALA A 122 -5.44 -18.32 -5.52
C ALA A 122 -5.71 -19.40 -4.45
N ASP A 123 -5.06 -20.55 -4.55
CA ASP A 123 -5.23 -21.67 -3.63
C ASP A 123 -4.26 -21.57 -2.43
N ARG A 124 -3.38 -20.56 -2.38
CA ARG A 124 -2.42 -20.34 -1.29
C ARG A 124 -3.15 -20.20 0.04
N VAL A 125 -2.96 -21.15 0.95
CA VAL A 125 -3.51 -21.12 2.31
C VAL A 125 -3.07 -19.85 3.04
N GLY A 126 -4.01 -19.11 3.58
CA GLY A 126 -3.79 -17.81 4.19
C GLY A 126 -3.52 -16.70 3.18
N GLY A 127 -3.76 -16.92 1.89
CA GLY A 127 -3.80 -15.88 0.88
C GLY A 127 -5.13 -15.13 0.88
N ARG A 128 -5.21 -14.00 0.16
CA ARG A 128 -6.41 -13.16 0.07
C ARG A 128 -7.68 -13.93 -0.31
N ASP A 129 -7.56 -14.91 -1.19
CA ASP A 129 -8.70 -15.66 -1.74
C ASP A 129 -8.90 -17.04 -1.07
N ASN A 130 -8.03 -17.39 -0.12
CA ASN A 130 -8.11 -18.60 0.68
C ASN A 130 -7.68 -18.29 2.12
N PRO A 131 -8.43 -17.43 2.85
CA PRO A 131 -8.10 -17.04 4.21
C PRO A 131 -8.17 -18.25 5.16
N ILE A 132 -7.46 -18.17 6.28
CA ILE A 132 -7.55 -19.18 7.34
C ILE A 132 -8.43 -18.68 8.49
N THR A 133 -9.24 -19.56 9.05
CA THR A 133 -9.96 -19.26 10.30
C THR A 133 -9.02 -19.41 11.48
N VAL A 134 -9.00 -18.41 12.36
CA VAL A 134 -8.20 -18.41 13.59
C VAL A 134 -9.08 -18.13 14.81
N GLU A 135 -8.65 -18.66 15.95
CA GLU A 135 -9.24 -18.34 17.25
C GLU A 135 -8.44 -17.21 17.92
N MET A 136 -9.11 -16.37 18.71
CA MET A 136 -8.47 -15.22 19.34
C MET A 136 -7.34 -15.66 20.27
N GLY A 137 -6.14 -15.14 20.01
CA GLY A 137 -4.95 -15.39 20.82
C GLY A 137 -4.27 -16.73 20.56
N GLU A 138 -4.78 -17.56 19.64
CA GLU A 138 -4.07 -18.77 19.20
C GLU A 138 -2.96 -18.42 18.21
N ALA A 139 -1.87 -19.18 18.26
CA ALA A 139 -0.82 -19.10 17.26
C ALA A 139 -1.29 -19.64 15.91
N PHE A 140 -0.80 -19.07 14.82
CA PHE A 140 -1.08 -19.53 13.46
C PHE A 140 0.13 -19.29 12.55
N GLU A 141 0.11 -19.85 11.35
CA GLU A 141 1.21 -19.72 10.38
C GLU A 141 0.65 -19.43 8.98
N ILE A 142 1.29 -18.50 8.27
CA ILE A 142 0.99 -18.22 6.85
C ILE A 142 2.32 -18.06 6.11
N ASP A 143 2.53 -18.86 5.06
CA ASP A 143 3.65 -18.71 4.12
C ASP A 143 5.04 -18.70 4.80
N GLY A 144 5.24 -19.60 5.79
CA GLY A 144 6.47 -19.73 6.57
C GLY A 144 6.71 -18.59 7.57
N VAL A 145 5.70 -17.79 7.87
CA VAL A 145 5.73 -16.79 8.93
C VAL A 145 4.83 -17.27 10.07
N GLU A 146 5.42 -17.48 11.24
CA GLU A 146 4.73 -17.90 12.46
C GLU A 146 4.23 -16.67 13.23
N TYR A 147 2.98 -16.70 13.68
CA TYR A 147 2.38 -15.64 14.48
C TYR A 147 2.16 -16.17 15.90
N ALA A 148 2.76 -15.50 16.88
CA ALA A 148 2.78 -15.97 18.26
C ALA A 148 1.40 -15.94 18.93
N GLU A 149 1.19 -16.84 19.90
CA GLU A 149 0.01 -16.84 20.76
C GLU A 149 -0.05 -15.59 21.67
N GLY A 150 -1.23 -15.31 22.23
CA GLY A 150 -1.45 -14.24 23.21
C GLY A 150 -1.85 -12.88 22.64
N TRP A 151 -2.05 -12.78 21.32
CA TRP A 151 -2.64 -11.60 20.70
C TRP A 151 -4.11 -11.42 21.10
N SER A 152 -4.60 -10.18 21.06
CA SER A 152 -5.99 -9.86 21.43
C SER A 152 -6.51 -8.65 20.66
N VAL A 153 -7.83 -8.59 20.51
CA VAL A 153 -8.52 -7.41 19.96
C VAL A 153 -8.84 -6.44 21.10
N GLN A 154 -8.37 -5.22 20.96
CA GLN A 154 -8.61 -4.13 21.90
C GLN A 154 -9.73 -3.22 21.39
N PRO A 155 -10.59 -2.71 22.29
CA PRO A 155 -11.59 -1.73 21.93
C PRO A 155 -10.93 -0.42 21.48
N PRO A 156 -11.70 0.47 20.83
CA PRO A 156 -11.27 1.80 20.47
C PRO A 156 -10.67 2.56 21.67
N ALA A 157 -9.52 3.20 21.45
CA ALA A 157 -8.90 4.09 22.43
C ALA A 157 -9.56 5.48 22.38
N ASP A 158 -9.45 6.28 23.45
CA ASP A 158 -10.12 7.61 23.56
C ASP A 158 -9.86 8.54 22.35
N ASN A 159 -8.76 8.35 21.63
CA ASN A 159 -8.33 9.14 20.48
C ASN A 159 -8.42 8.40 19.13
N TYR A 160 -8.96 7.18 19.08
CA TYR A 160 -9.05 6.36 17.88
C TYR A 160 -10.33 5.52 17.90
N SER A 161 -11.21 5.71 16.91
CA SER A 161 -12.53 5.06 16.87
C SER A 161 -12.52 3.59 16.47
N GLY A 162 -11.39 3.08 16.00
CA GLY A 162 -11.27 1.72 15.49
C GLY A 162 -10.74 0.73 16.51
N HIS A 163 -11.08 -0.54 16.33
CA HIS A 163 -10.46 -1.62 17.09
C HIS A 163 -9.02 -1.87 16.60
N SER A 164 -8.19 -2.44 17.45
CA SER A 164 -6.83 -2.84 17.08
C SER A 164 -6.52 -4.25 17.59
N VAL A 165 -5.67 -4.97 16.86
CA VAL A 165 -5.04 -6.19 17.37
C VAL A 165 -3.76 -5.80 18.09
N THR A 166 -3.50 -6.38 19.26
CA THR A 166 -2.31 -6.10 20.07
C THR A 166 -1.63 -7.40 20.50
N GLY A 167 -0.32 -7.34 20.71
CA GLY A 167 0.47 -8.51 21.10
C GLY A 167 0.67 -9.53 19.96
N LEU A 168 0.50 -9.11 18.71
CA LEU A 168 0.72 -9.95 17.53
C LEU A 168 2.19 -9.82 17.10
N THR A 169 2.98 -10.86 17.38
CA THR A 169 4.39 -10.94 16.98
C THR A 169 4.52 -11.94 15.84
N ALA A 170 5.16 -11.53 14.74
CA ALA A 170 5.44 -12.38 13.58
C ALA A 170 6.91 -12.81 13.57
N THR A 171 7.19 -14.09 13.28
CA THR A 171 8.55 -14.66 13.16
C THR A 171 8.72 -15.28 11.78
N ASN A 172 9.74 -14.84 11.04
CA ASN A 172 9.97 -15.33 9.69
C ASN A 172 10.84 -16.60 9.72
N GLU A 173 10.23 -17.77 9.51
CA GLU A 173 10.88 -19.09 9.51
C GLU A 173 10.91 -19.73 8.10
N ARG A 174 10.73 -18.92 7.05
CA ARG A 174 10.72 -19.42 5.66
C ARG A 174 11.99 -20.21 5.33
N GLU A 175 11.80 -21.38 4.72
CA GLU A 175 12.91 -22.28 4.36
C GLU A 175 13.88 -21.66 3.34
N ASP A 176 13.41 -20.74 2.49
CA ASP A 176 14.22 -20.06 1.48
C ASP A 176 15.20 -19.03 2.06
N GLY A 177 15.12 -18.75 3.38
CA GLY A 177 15.98 -17.80 4.08
C GLY A 177 15.78 -16.33 3.67
N SER A 178 14.75 -16.04 2.88
CA SER A 178 14.46 -14.69 2.40
C SER A 178 13.86 -13.81 3.50
N SER A 179 14.08 -12.50 3.41
CA SER A 179 13.36 -11.54 4.24
C SER A 179 11.95 -11.30 3.71
N LYS A 180 10.97 -11.12 4.58
CA LYS A 180 9.56 -10.94 4.19
C LYS A 180 8.99 -9.67 4.83
N TYR A 181 8.31 -8.85 4.04
CA TYR A 181 7.42 -7.82 4.58
C TYR A 181 6.06 -8.46 4.87
N VAL A 182 5.53 -8.24 6.07
CA VAL A 182 4.26 -8.84 6.50
C VAL A 182 3.14 -7.81 6.36
N SER A 183 2.06 -8.21 5.70
CA SER A 183 0.82 -7.46 5.59
C SER A 183 -0.34 -8.44 5.74
N LEU A 184 -1.08 -8.34 6.84
CA LEU A 184 -2.22 -9.18 7.14
C LEU A 184 -3.52 -8.37 7.16
N SER A 185 -4.62 -9.04 6.82
CA SER A 185 -5.98 -8.59 7.12
C SER A 185 -6.66 -9.60 8.06
N PHE A 186 -7.21 -9.09 9.16
CA PHE A 186 -8.10 -9.81 10.07
C PHE A 186 -9.53 -9.40 9.78
N THR A 187 -10.30 -10.29 9.19
CA THR A 187 -11.71 -10.10 8.83
C THR A 187 -12.59 -10.76 9.90
N PHE A 188 -13.46 -9.98 10.51
CA PHE A 188 -14.41 -10.47 11.51
C PHE A 188 -15.71 -10.82 10.79
N VAL A 189 -16.12 -12.08 10.86
CA VAL A 189 -17.23 -12.62 10.08
C VAL A 189 -18.36 -13.02 11.03
N ALA A 190 -19.56 -12.48 10.81
CA ALA A 190 -20.76 -12.84 11.55
C ALA A 190 -21.48 -14.04 10.93
N ALA A 191 -22.55 -14.48 11.59
CA ALA A 191 -23.48 -15.45 11.03
C ALA A 191 -23.91 -15.05 9.62
N ASP A 192 -24.10 -16.05 8.75
CA ASP A 192 -24.39 -15.90 7.32
C ASP A 192 -23.23 -15.38 6.44
N ASP A 193 -21.98 -15.55 6.90
CA ASP A 193 -20.74 -15.20 6.18
C ASP A 193 -20.65 -13.70 5.83
N VAL A 194 -21.18 -12.85 6.71
CA VAL A 194 -21.17 -11.39 6.54
C VAL A 194 -19.96 -10.80 7.26
N GLU A 195 -19.09 -10.14 6.52
CA GLU A 195 -18.01 -9.32 7.09
C GLU A 195 -18.59 -8.15 7.89
N VAL A 196 -18.20 -8.03 9.15
CA VAL A 196 -18.64 -6.96 10.06
C VAL A 196 -17.55 -5.98 10.44
N ALA A 197 -16.28 -6.35 10.25
CA ALA A 197 -15.14 -5.46 10.44
C ALA A 197 -13.86 -6.04 9.82
N GLU A 198 -12.89 -5.16 9.57
CA GLU A 198 -11.55 -5.51 9.13
C GLU A 198 -10.48 -4.76 9.95
N ILE A 199 -9.41 -5.47 10.35
CA ILE A 199 -8.21 -4.88 10.97
C ILE A 199 -7.01 -5.25 10.11
N SER A 200 -6.28 -4.26 9.61
CA SER A 200 -5.03 -4.49 8.88
C SER A 200 -3.83 -4.45 9.82
N CYS A 201 -2.90 -5.39 9.66
CA CYS A 201 -1.65 -5.45 10.42
C CYS A 201 -0.45 -5.43 9.46
N TYR A 202 0.61 -4.71 9.82
CA TYR A 202 1.83 -4.67 9.02
C TYR A 202 3.09 -4.61 9.89
N SER A 203 4.20 -5.10 9.36
CA SER A 203 5.53 -4.88 9.93
C SER A 203 6.05 -3.49 9.54
N ASP A 204 6.93 -2.90 10.35
CA ASP A 204 7.61 -1.62 10.04
C ASP A 204 8.58 -1.76 8.87
N GLY A 205 9.03 -2.98 8.59
CA GLY A 205 9.92 -3.31 7.47
C GLY A 205 9.93 -4.78 7.11
N SER A 206 10.97 -5.22 6.41
CA SER A 206 11.15 -6.65 6.12
C SER A 206 11.75 -7.38 7.31
N ILE A 207 11.08 -8.44 7.75
CA ILE A 207 11.55 -9.34 8.80
C ILE A 207 12.57 -10.29 8.18
N SER A 208 13.81 -10.24 8.67
CA SER A 208 14.86 -11.18 8.23
C SER A 208 14.58 -12.58 8.76
N ASN A 209 14.97 -13.63 8.02
CA ASN A 209 14.78 -15.01 8.44
C ASN A 209 15.36 -15.28 9.85
N GLY A 210 14.63 -16.03 10.67
CA GLY A 210 14.91 -16.34 12.07
C GLY A 210 14.72 -15.17 13.04
N ASN A 211 14.18 -14.03 12.60
CA ASN A 211 13.87 -12.89 13.48
C ASN A 211 12.37 -12.71 13.65
N SER A 212 12.01 -12.05 14.75
CA SER A 212 10.63 -11.69 15.10
C SER A 212 10.43 -10.18 15.12
N GLU A 213 9.21 -9.74 14.85
CA GLU A 213 8.79 -8.34 14.90
C GLU A 213 7.35 -8.23 15.42
N ASP A 214 7.07 -7.24 16.27
CA ASP A 214 5.71 -6.91 16.67
C ASP A 214 5.00 -6.15 15.53
N LEU A 215 3.81 -6.59 15.17
CA LEU A 215 3.05 -5.96 14.09
C LEU A 215 2.25 -4.77 14.61
N GLU A 216 2.17 -3.73 13.78
CA GLU A 216 1.26 -2.63 13.99
C GLU A 216 -0.08 -2.92 13.33
N CYS A 217 -1.14 -2.96 14.12
CA CYS A 217 -2.49 -3.27 13.66
C CYS A 217 -3.46 -2.11 13.86
N ARG A 218 -4.26 -1.81 12.83
CA ARG A 218 -5.21 -0.70 12.81
C ARG A 218 -6.46 -1.10 12.03
N GLY A 219 -7.63 -1.08 12.67
CA GLY A 219 -8.93 -1.17 12.00
C GLY A 219 -9.60 0.19 11.95
N TYR A 220 -10.25 0.55 10.86
CA TYR A 220 -10.94 1.85 10.77
C TYR A 220 -12.36 1.82 11.33
N ASP A 221 -12.96 0.63 11.33
CA ASP A 221 -14.35 0.43 11.71
C ASP A 221 -14.49 -0.04 13.16
N GLU A 222 -15.59 0.37 13.78
CA GLU A 222 -15.99 -0.13 15.08
C GLU A 222 -16.65 -1.51 14.90
N ILE A 223 -16.14 -2.53 15.60
CA ILE A 223 -16.76 -3.85 15.69
C ILE A 223 -18.01 -3.72 16.57
N THR A 224 -19.12 -3.30 15.96
CA THR A 224 -20.40 -3.06 16.65
C THR A 224 -21.31 -4.29 16.67
N ALA A 225 -21.07 -5.24 15.77
CA ALA A 225 -21.82 -6.49 15.67
C ALA A 225 -21.07 -7.64 16.35
N THR A 226 -21.83 -8.64 16.82
CA THR A 226 -21.25 -9.93 17.20
C THR A 226 -20.72 -10.63 15.95
N TYR A 227 -19.53 -11.22 16.04
CA TYR A 227 -18.95 -12.07 15.01
C TYR A 227 -18.87 -13.52 15.51
N ASP A 228 -18.86 -14.47 14.58
CA ASP A 228 -18.81 -15.92 14.84
C ASP A 228 -17.36 -16.43 14.81
N HIS A 229 -16.57 -15.98 13.83
CA HIS A 229 -15.17 -16.37 13.67
C HIS A 229 -14.32 -15.23 13.09
N ILE A 230 -12.99 -15.43 13.08
CA ILE A 230 -12.01 -14.49 12.55
C ILE A 230 -11.30 -15.18 11.38
N GLU A 231 -11.25 -14.51 10.23
CA GLU A 231 -10.50 -14.95 9.07
C GLU A 231 -9.24 -14.09 8.92
N VAL A 232 -8.11 -14.73 8.62
CA VAL A 232 -6.82 -14.05 8.42
C VAL A 232 -6.28 -14.36 7.04
N SER A 233 -5.86 -13.31 6.34
CA SER A 233 -5.19 -13.42 5.04
C SER A 233 -3.98 -12.51 4.94
N ALA A 234 -2.93 -12.99 4.26
CA ALA A 234 -1.77 -12.23 3.86
C ALA A 234 -1.99 -11.60 2.48
N SER A 235 -1.71 -10.29 2.40
CA SER A 235 -1.76 -9.48 1.19
C SER A 235 -0.46 -9.50 0.40
#